data_AF-A0A7W6HFT3-F1
#
_entry.id   AF-A0A7W6HFT3-F1
#
_cell.length_a   1.000
_cell.length_b   1.000
_cell.length_c   1.000
_cell.angle_alpha   90.00
_cell.angle_beta   90.00
_cell.angle_gamma   90.00
#
_symmetry.space_group_name_H-M   'P 1'
#
loop_
_entity.id
_entity.type
_entity.pdbx_description
1 polymer ?
#
loop_
_entity_poly.entity_id
_entity_poly.type
_entity_poly.pdbx_seq_one_letter_code
_entity_poly.pdbx_strand_id
1 'polypeptide(L)'
;MNDEESILASLATAYEAPKIALPPIDWKVDRQNARYLRVPIVCDCAPVDLLGVSIVGTAWTDEPDERVTFQLIMDVNGTNYRIARIDWRPRQPHTNRVGPAELLGLMAMTSIHDFPENAALGLEAMQAGNLPVVKPIDPEPDSFNALLQYLRDTFQLDNAMDIPAPPWAPQLL
;
A
#
# COMPACT_ATOMS: atom_id res chain seq x y z
N MET A 1 6.93 9.58 -26.19
CA MET A 1 6.43 9.40 -24.81
C MET A 1 6.90 10.60 -24.03
N ASN A 2 5.99 11.37 -23.44
CA ASN A 2 6.38 12.44 -22.52
C ASN A 2 6.87 11.82 -21.20
N ASP A 3 7.54 12.60 -20.35
CA ASP A 3 8.13 12.09 -19.10
C ASP A 3 7.07 11.45 -18.18
N GLU A 4 5.85 11.99 -18.15
CA GLU A 4 4.74 11.46 -17.36
C GLU A 4 4.29 10.08 -17.84
N GLU A 5 4.06 9.90 -19.14
CA GLU A 5 3.68 8.61 -19.73
C GLU A 5 4.73 7.53 -19.44
N SER A 6 6.01 7.89 -19.48
CA SER A 6 7.12 6.98 -19.18
C SER A 6 7.15 6.56 -17.71
N ILE A 7 6.90 7.53 -16.80
CA ILE A 7 6.79 7.25 -15.37
C ILE A 7 5.58 6.35 -15.13
N LEU A 8 4.39 6.70 -15.63
CA LEU A 8 3.18 5.90 -15.45
C LEU A 8 3.34 4.48 -15.99
N ALA A 9 4.01 4.30 -17.14
CA ALA A 9 4.34 2.97 -17.67
C ALA A 9 5.28 2.19 -16.73
N SER A 10 6.27 2.86 -16.14
CA SER A 10 7.17 2.23 -15.16
C SER A 10 6.42 1.84 -13.88
N LEU A 11 5.53 2.71 -13.38
CA LEU A 11 4.68 2.42 -12.22
C LEU A 11 3.72 1.27 -12.50
N ALA A 12 3.12 1.21 -13.69
CA ALA A 12 2.27 0.10 -14.11
C ALA A 12 3.05 -1.22 -14.15
N THR A 13 4.25 -1.20 -14.72
CA THR A 13 5.14 -2.38 -14.73
C THR A 13 5.48 -2.81 -13.30
N ALA A 14 5.81 -1.86 -12.41
CA ALA A 14 6.09 -2.15 -11.00
C ALA A 14 4.85 -2.66 -10.24
N TYR A 15 3.65 -2.18 -10.57
CA TYR A 15 2.40 -2.68 -9.98
C TYR A 15 2.19 -4.17 -10.32
N GLU A 16 2.34 -4.54 -11.60
CA GLU A 16 2.05 -5.88 -12.12
C GLU A 16 3.20 -6.90 -11.92
N ALA A 17 4.44 -6.46 -11.77
CA ALA A 17 5.60 -7.35 -11.67
C ALA A 17 5.52 -8.25 -10.43
N PRO A 18 5.91 -9.54 -10.52
CA PRO A 18 6.18 -10.37 -9.35
C PRO A 18 7.23 -9.71 -8.45
N LYS A 19 7.08 -9.85 -7.13
CA LYS A 19 7.95 -9.25 -6.13
C LYS A 19 8.31 -10.25 -5.04
N ILE A 20 9.54 -10.15 -4.57
CA ILE A 20 10.01 -10.82 -3.36
C ILE A 20 10.52 -9.76 -2.39
N ALA A 21 10.02 -9.78 -1.15
CA ALA A 21 10.53 -8.95 -0.06
C ALA A 21 11.93 -9.42 0.36
N LEU A 22 12.89 -8.49 0.35
CA LEU A 22 14.25 -8.74 0.81
C LEU A 22 14.38 -8.54 2.33
N PRO A 23 15.04 -9.45 3.06
CA PRO A 23 15.27 -9.29 4.49
C PRO A 23 16.29 -8.17 4.79
N PRO A 24 16.22 -7.54 5.98
CA PRO A 24 15.30 -7.84 7.08
C PRO A 24 13.91 -7.20 6.90
N ILE A 25 12.86 -7.97 7.26
CA ILE A 25 11.45 -7.53 7.24
C ILE A 25 10.99 -7.37 8.69
N ASP A 26 11.32 -6.24 9.30
CA ASP A 26 11.03 -5.99 10.72
C ASP A 26 10.28 -4.68 10.93
N TRP A 27 9.22 -4.74 11.72
CA TRP A 27 8.54 -3.56 12.25
C TRP A 27 9.43 -2.80 13.23
N LYS A 28 9.47 -1.48 13.08
CA LYS A 28 10.24 -0.57 13.93
C LYS A 28 9.35 0.59 14.34
N VAL A 29 9.53 1.07 15.56
CA VAL A 29 8.92 2.32 16.00
C VAL A 29 9.43 3.46 15.11
N ASP A 30 8.51 4.26 14.59
CA ASP A 30 8.83 5.43 13.80
C ASP A 30 9.63 6.44 14.64
N ARG A 31 10.74 6.93 14.09
CA ARG A 31 11.67 7.81 14.82
C ARG A 31 11.09 9.18 15.16
N GLN A 32 10.10 9.63 14.39
CA GLN A 32 9.48 10.94 14.54
C GLN A 32 8.19 10.85 15.35
N ASN A 33 7.56 9.68 15.40
CA ASN A 33 6.33 9.49 16.14
C ASN A 33 6.22 8.07 16.70
N ALA A 34 6.46 7.95 18.01
CA ALA A 34 6.45 6.68 18.73
C ALA A 34 5.09 5.94 18.73
N ARG A 35 4.01 6.56 18.24
CA ARG A 35 2.70 5.91 18.07
C ARG A 35 2.59 5.10 16.78
N TYR A 36 3.55 5.21 15.87
CA TYR A 36 3.57 4.43 14.64
C TYR A 36 4.65 3.37 14.66
N LEU A 37 4.29 2.21 14.12
CA LEU A 37 5.19 1.17 13.67
C LEU A 37 5.33 1.30 12.15
N ARG A 38 6.54 1.07 11.64
CA ARG A 38 6.84 1.00 10.21
C ARG A 38 7.62 -0.25 9.88
N VAL A 39 7.27 -0.92 8.78
CA VAL A 39 8.08 -1.98 8.17
C VAL A 39 8.44 -1.54 6.74
N PRO A 40 9.68 -1.09 6.50
CA PRO A 40 10.15 -0.84 5.14
C PRO A 40 10.52 -2.18 4.48
N ILE A 41 10.00 -2.41 3.27
CA ILE A 41 10.20 -3.65 2.52
C ILE A 41 10.77 -3.29 1.15
N VAL A 42 12.04 -3.61 0.93
CA VAL A 42 12.64 -3.50 -0.40
C VAL A 42 12.24 -4.73 -1.21
N CYS A 43 11.80 -4.52 -2.45
CA CYS A 43 11.34 -5.60 -3.32
C CYS A 43 12.39 -5.92 -4.40
N ASP A 44 12.64 -7.20 -4.62
CA ASP A 44 13.25 -7.72 -5.84
C ASP A 44 12.12 -8.05 -6.83
N CYS A 45 12.21 -7.52 -8.04
CA CYS A 45 11.19 -7.66 -9.09
C CYS A 45 11.60 -8.63 -10.22
N ALA A 46 12.63 -9.46 -10.01
CA ALA A 46 13.08 -10.42 -11.00
C ALA A 46 11.93 -11.31 -11.54
N PRO A 47 11.88 -11.59 -12.86
CA PRO A 47 12.89 -11.30 -13.87
C PRO A 47 12.81 -9.89 -14.47
N VAL A 48 11.89 -9.04 -14.01
CA VAL A 48 11.78 -7.66 -14.49
C VAL A 48 12.87 -6.84 -13.81
N ASP A 49 13.79 -6.26 -14.59
CA ASP A 49 14.87 -5.41 -14.08
C ASP A 49 14.33 -4.03 -13.67
N LEU A 50 13.57 -4.01 -12.56
CA LEU A 50 13.02 -2.81 -11.94
C LEU A 50 13.71 -2.55 -10.62
N LEU A 51 14.24 -1.34 -10.48
CA LEU A 51 14.87 -0.86 -9.25
C LEU A 51 13.96 0.14 -8.52
N GLY A 52 14.23 0.36 -7.25
CA GLY A 52 13.55 1.38 -6.44
C GLY A 52 12.13 0.99 -6.01
N VAL A 53 11.67 -0.23 -6.28
CA VAL A 53 10.35 -0.73 -5.85
C VAL A 53 10.41 -1.12 -4.37
N SER A 54 9.47 -0.60 -3.59
CA SER A 54 9.35 -0.94 -2.17
C SER A 54 7.91 -0.88 -1.68
N ILE A 55 7.65 -1.57 -0.58
CA ILE A 55 6.40 -1.48 0.17
C ILE A 55 6.72 -0.88 1.54
N VAL A 56 5.88 0.03 2.00
CA VAL A 56 5.96 0.57 3.36
C VAL A 56 4.71 0.16 4.09
N GLY A 57 4.87 -0.76 5.05
CA GLY A 57 3.82 -1.07 6.01
C GLY A 57 3.82 -0.05 7.14
N THR A 58 2.64 0.39 7.57
CA THR A 58 2.47 1.21 8.79
C THR A 58 1.38 0.62 9.67
N ALA A 59 1.55 0.73 10.99
CA ALA A 59 0.54 0.34 11.97
C ALA A 59 0.61 1.29 13.17
N TRP A 60 -0.43 1.32 13.98
CA TRP A 60 -0.43 2.06 15.25
C TRP A 60 0.06 1.16 16.37
N THR A 61 0.87 1.67 17.29
CA THR A 61 1.42 0.86 18.39
C THR A 61 0.37 0.38 19.38
N ASP A 62 -0.73 1.13 19.52
CA ASP A 62 -1.76 0.99 20.55
C ASP A 62 -3.11 0.42 20.02
N GLU A 63 -3.19 0.12 18.72
CA GLU A 63 -4.42 -0.36 18.06
C GLU A 63 -4.12 -1.68 17.32
N PRO A 64 -4.18 -2.83 18.01
CA PRO A 64 -3.94 -4.14 17.43
C PRO A 64 -5.04 -4.56 16.47
N ASP A 65 -4.67 -5.27 15.40
CA ASP A 65 -5.55 -5.74 14.34
C ASP A 65 -6.42 -4.66 13.68
N GLU A 66 -5.96 -3.41 13.75
CA GLU A 66 -6.60 -2.23 13.17
C GLU A 66 -5.55 -1.24 12.66
N ARG A 67 -5.97 -0.35 11.76
CA ARG A 67 -5.18 0.78 11.24
C ARG A 67 -3.81 0.38 10.68
N VAL A 68 -3.79 -0.74 9.96
CA VAL A 68 -2.62 -1.16 9.20
C VAL A 68 -2.74 -0.62 7.78
N THR A 69 -1.66 -0.11 7.23
CA THR A 69 -1.57 0.21 5.82
C THR A 69 -0.37 -0.46 5.18
N PHE A 70 -0.47 -0.80 3.89
CA PHE A 70 0.65 -1.20 3.05
C PHE A 70 0.64 -0.34 1.80
N GLN A 71 1.69 0.44 1.57
CA GLN A 71 1.80 1.32 0.41
C GLN A 71 2.92 0.86 -0.52
N LEU A 72 2.57 0.53 -1.77
CA LEU A 72 3.53 0.26 -2.84
C LEU A 72 4.03 1.59 -3.42
N ILE A 73 5.36 1.73 -3.48
CA ILE A 73 6.03 2.91 -4.01
C ILE A 73 7.17 2.50 -4.94
N MET A 74 7.55 3.40 -5.84
CA MET A 74 8.74 3.27 -6.67
C MET A 74 9.52 4.59 -6.68
N ASP A 75 10.83 4.52 -6.41
CA ASP A 75 11.74 5.64 -6.64
C ASP A 75 12.09 5.72 -8.13
N VAL A 76 11.79 6.87 -8.75
CA VAL A 76 12.21 7.18 -10.11
C VAL A 76 13.02 8.46 -10.06
N ASN A 77 14.34 8.33 -10.29
CA ASN A 77 15.30 9.44 -10.29
C ASN A 77 15.26 10.28 -8.98
N GLY A 78 15.14 9.64 -7.82
CA GLY A 78 15.13 10.30 -6.52
C GLY A 78 13.76 10.86 -6.09
N THR A 79 12.71 10.58 -6.87
CA THR A 79 11.33 10.92 -6.51
C THR A 79 10.55 9.65 -6.21
N ASN A 80 9.99 9.56 -5.01
CA ASN A 80 9.12 8.46 -4.60
C ASN A 80 7.70 8.67 -5.12
N TYR A 81 7.29 7.82 -6.06
CA TYR A 81 5.93 7.78 -6.57
C TYR A 81 5.10 6.72 -5.87
N ARG A 82 3.92 7.11 -5.40
CA ARG A 82 2.91 6.19 -4.87
C ARG A 82 2.21 5.48 -6.01
N ILE A 83 2.11 4.16 -5.92
CA ILE A 83 1.47 3.30 -6.92
C ILE A 83 0.10 2.89 -6.43
N ALA A 84 0.05 2.20 -5.29
CA ALA A 84 -1.17 1.70 -4.67
C ALA A 84 -1.03 1.67 -3.14
N ARG A 85 -2.17 1.63 -2.42
CA ARG A 85 -2.18 1.52 -0.96
C ARG A 85 -3.36 0.69 -0.47
N ILE A 86 -3.12 -0.24 0.44
CA ILE A 86 -4.16 -0.95 1.17
C ILE A 86 -4.31 -0.30 2.54
N ASP A 87 -5.54 0.05 2.92
CA ASP A 87 -5.89 0.56 4.24
C ASP A 87 -6.82 -0.46 4.92
N TRP A 88 -6.37 -1.08 6.01
CA TRP A 88 -7.12 -2.08 6.78
C TRP A 88 -7.62 -1.50 8.08
N ARG A 89 -8.96 -1.52 8.26
CA ARG A 89 -9.66 -1.02 9.46
C ARG A 89 -9.14 0.33 9.96
N PRO A 90 -9.15 1.40 9.13
CA PRO A 90 -8.85 2.75 9.60
C PRO A 90 -9.87 3.22 10.66
N ARG A 91 -9.65 4.36 11.32
CA ARG A 91 -10.64 4.90 12.28
C ARG A 91 -11.88 5.50 11.60
N GLN A 92 -11.71 5.96 10.37
CA GLN A 92 -12.74 6.63 9.62
C GLN A 92 -12.80 6.00 8.23
N PRO A 93 -14.01 5.82 7.69
CA PRO A 93 -14.16 5.31 6.34
C PRO A 93 -13.63 6.33 5.34
N HIS A 94 -13.16 5.81 4.21
CA HIS A 94 -12.85 6.60 3.04
C HIS A 94 -14.12 6.85 2.23
N THR A 95 -14.19 7.98 1.52
CA THR A 95 -15.28 8.29 0.60
C THR A 95 -14.74 9.01 -0.63
N ASN A 96 -15.04 8.46 -1.81
CA ASN A 96 -14.57 9.04 -3.06
C ASN A 96 -15.34 10.31 -3.41
N ARG A 97 -14.60 11.37 -3.69
CA ARG A 97 -15.12 12.64 -4.26
C ARG A 97 -14.84 12.77 -5.75
N VAL A 98 -13.95 11.93 -6.26
CA VAL A 98 -13.50 11.87 -7.66
C VAL A 98 -13.35 10.41 -8.07
N GLY A 99 -13.27 10.14 -9.36
CA GLY A 99 -13.11 8.79 -9.91
C GLY A 99 -14.36 8.27 -10.63
N PRO A 100 -14.41 6.96 -10.91
CA PRO A 100 -15.53 6.30 -11.58
C PRO A 100 -16.87 6.53 -10.88
N ALA A 101 -17.96 6.67 -11.64
CA ALA A 101 -19.27 7.06 -11.13
C ALA A 101 -19.82 6.07 -10.09
N GLU A 102 -19.56 4.79 -10.29
CA GLU A 102 -19.93 3.68 -9.41
C GLU A 102 -19.19 3.69 -8.07
N LEU A 103 -18.06 4.41 -7.98
CA LEU A 103 -17.28 4.54 -6.75
C LEU A 103 -17.56 5.83 -5.99
N LEU A 104 -18.22 6.82 -6.61
CA LEU A 104 -18.50 8.12 -6.00
C LEU A 104 -19.46 7.99 -4.82
N GLY A 105 -19.10 8.61 -3.67
CA GLY A 105 -19.92 8.56 -2.47
C GLY A 105 -19.94 7.21 -1.74
N LEU A 106 -19.30 6.18 -2.29
CA LEU A 106 -19.16 4.88 -1.62
C LEU A 106 -18.27 5.03 -0.39
N MET A 107 -18.72 4.48 0.73
CA MET A 107 -17.97 4.44 1.97
C MET A 107 -17.29 3.09 2.11
N ALA A 108 -15.97 3.07 2.30
CA ALA A 108 -15.21 1.86 2.54
C ALA A 108 -14.39 2.01 3.83
N MET A 109 -14.53 1.04 4.75
CA MET A 109 -13.67 0.98 5.93
C MET A 109 -12.32 0.41 5.51
N THR A 110 -12.27 -0.90 5.27
CA THR A 110 -11.10 -1.53 4.64
C THR A 110 -11.17 -1.33 3.13
N SER A 111 -10.09 -0.79 2.56
CA SER A 111 -10.08 -0.33 1.18
C SER A 111 -8.73 -0.49 0.51
N ILE A 112 -8.76 -0.44 -0.82
CA ILE A 112 -7.58 -0.29 -1.65
C ILE A 112 -7.65 0.99 -2.46
N HIS A 113 -6.62 1.81 -2.33
CA HIS A 113 -6.26 2.87 -3.24
C HIS A 113 -5.52 2.27 -4.43
N ASP A 114 -6.28 1.80 -5.42
CA ASP A 114 -5.73 0.93 -6.45
C ASP A 114 -5.10 1.73 -7.61
N PHE A 115 -4.09 1.14 -8.27
CA PHE A 115 -3.33 1.84 -9.29
C PHE A 115 -4.17 2.21 -10.52
N PRO A 116 -4.96 1.31 -11.15
CA PRO A 116 -5.66 1.62 -12.40
C PRO A 116 -6.57 2.85 -12.32
N GLU A 117 -7.39 2.94 -11.27
CA GLU A 117 -8.33 4.05 -11.10
C GLU A 117 -7.63 5.37 -10.76
N ASN A 118 -6.54 5.31 -10.00
CA ASN A 118 -5.77 6.51 -9.66
C ASN A 118 -4.90 6.98 -10.83
N ALA A 119 -4.31 6.07 -11.60
CA ALA A 119 -3.54 6.37 -12.80
C ALA A 119 -4.39 7.04 -13.89
N ALA A 120 -5.67 6.68 -13.99
CA ALA A 120 -6.62 7.32 -14.90
C ALA A 120 -6.85 8.82 -14.61
N LEU A 121 -6.51 9.30 -13.40
CA LEU A 121 -6.56 10.72 -13.04
C LEU A 121 -5.28 11.49 -13.39
N GLY A 122 -4.21 10.81 -13.79
CA GLY A 122 -2.90 11.38 -14.08
C GLY A 122 -1.96 11.43 -12.88
N LEU A 123 -0.66 11.54 -13.15
CA LEU A 123 0.41 11.41 -12.15
C LEU A 123 0.35 12.49 -11.07
N GLU A 124 0.03 13.72 -11.47
CA GLU A 124 -0.12 14.85 -10.54
C GLU A 124 -1.23 14.60 -9.51
N ALA A 125 -2.40 14.15 -9.96
CA ALA A 125 -3.54 13.86 -9.09
C ALA A 125 -3.23 12.70 -8.12
N MET A 126 -2.53 11.66 -8.60
CA MET A 126 -2.07 10.55 -7.75
C MET A 126 -1.22 11.05 -6.59
N GLN A 127 -0.25 11.94 -6.86
CA GLN A 127 0.68 12.40 -5.84
C GLN A 127 0.07 13.47 -4.92
N ALA A 128 -0.64 14.46 -5.47
CA ALA A 128 -1.25 15.54 -4.71
C ALA A 128 -2.42 15.06 -3.84
N GLY A 129 -3.24 14.15 -4.39
CA GLY A 129 -4.39 13.57 -3.70
C GLY A 129 -4.05 12.37 -2.81
N ASN A 130 -2.79 11.93 -2.80
CA ASN A 130 -2.33 10.73 -2.10
C ASN A 130 -3.22 9.52 -2.44
N LEU A 131 -3.34 9.25 -3.74
CA LEU A 131 -4.23 8.24 -4.34
C LEU A 131 -5.71 8.48 -3.97
N PRO A 132 -6.38 9.48 -4.54
CA PRO A 132 -7.70 9.91 -4.05
C PRO A 132 -8.86 8.94 -4.29
N VAL A 133 -8.70 7.90 -5.13
CA VAL A 133 -9.75 6.91 -5.42
C VAL A 133 -9.52 5.62 -4.64
N VAL A 134 -10.56 5.14 -3.96
CA VAL A 134 -10.57 3.87 -3.22
C VAL A 134 -11.63 2.91 -3.73
N LYS A 135 -11.36 1.61 -3.59
CA LYS A 135 -12.32 0.51 -3.73
C LYS A 135 -12.45 -0.23 -2.40
N PRO A 136 -13.66 -0.73 -2.05
CA PRO A 136 -13.80 -1.61 -0.91
C PRO A 136 -13.09 -2.93 -1.20
N ILE A 137 -12.51 -3.55 -0.17
CA ILE A 137 -11.99 -4.92 -0.26
C ILE A 137 -13.12 -5.86 0.17
N ASP A 138 -13.55 -6.74 -0.73
CA ASP A 138 -14.64 -7.70 -0.51
C ASP A 138 -14.22 -9.12 -0.97
N PRO A 139 -14.18 -10.13 -0.08
CA PRO A 139 -14.48 -10.04 1.35
C PRO A 139 -13.42 -9.23 2.11
N GLU A 140 -13.86 -8.49 3.13
CA GLU A 140 -12.94 -7.79 4.03
C GLU A 140 -12.05 -8.79 4.78
N PRO A 141 -10.71 -8.60 4.80
CA PRO A 141 -9.81 -9.44 5.59
C PRO A 141 -10.16 -9.41 7.08
N ASP A 142 -10.42 -10.59 7.64
CA ASP A 142 -10.84 -10.75 9.03
C ASP A 142 -9.68 -10.74 10.04
N SER A 143 -8.45 -10.89 9.55
CA SER A 143 -7.24 -11.08 10.32
C SER A 143 -6.02 -10.50 9.60
N PHE A 144 -4.94 -10.24 10.34
CA PHE A 144 -3.70 -9.76 9.73
C PHE A 144 -3.14 -10.75 8.69
N ASN A 145 -3.28 -12.06 8.93
CA ASN A 145 -2.88 -13.07 7.94
C ASN A 145 -3.72 -13.03 6.67
N ALA A 146 -5.05 -12.80 6.78
CA ALA A 146 -5.90 -12.60 5.61
C ALA A 146 -5.51 -11.31 4.86
N LEU A 147 -5.12 -10.25 5.59
CA LEU A 147 -4.58 -9.03 4.99
C LEU A 147 -3.28 -9.30 4.23
N LEU A 148 -2.36 -10.11 4.78
CA LEU A 148 -1.12 -10.50 4.08
C LEU A 148 -1.38 -11.36 2.84
N GLN A 149 -2.40 -12.22 2.86
CA GLN A 149 -2.83 -12.94 1.66
C GLN A 149 -3.35 -11.97 0.59
N TYR A 150 -4.20 -11.02 0.98
CA TYR A 150 -4.66 -9.97 0.08
C TYR A 150 -3.50 -9.12 -0.49
N LEU A 151 -2.52 -8.76 0.35
CA LEU A 151 -1.30 -8.05 -0.05
C LEU A 151 -0.49 -8.86 -1.06
N ARG A 152 -0.28 -10.16 -0.81
CA ARG A 152 0.41 -11.08 -1.72
C ARG A 152 -0.24 -11.06 -3.09
N ASP A 153 -1.54 -11.30 -3.14
CA ASP A 153 -2.26 -11.48 -4.40
C ASP A 153 -2.37 -10.16 -5.17
N THR A 154 -2.55 -9.04 -4.45
CA THR A 154 -2.76 -7.72 -5.06
C THR A 154 -1.46 -7.07 -5.49
N PHE A 155 -0.42 -7.08 -4.66
CA PHE A 155 0.87 -6.47 -4.99
C PHE A 155 1.87 -7.46 -5.59
N GLN A 156 1.44 -8.70 -5.87
CA GLN A 156 2.29 -9.77 -6.38
C GLN A 156 3.51 -10.02 -5.48
N LEU A 157 3.34 -9.89 -4.16
CA LEU A 157 4.43 -10.06 -3.18
C LEU A 157 4.46 -11.51 -2.70
N ASP A 158 5.26 -12.35 -3.34
CA ASP A 158 5.26 -13.80 -3.18
C ASP A 158 5.40 -14.26 -1.73
N ASN A 159 6.33 -13.65 -1.00
CA ASN A 159 6.62 -13.95 0.39
C ASN A 159 6.00 -12.95 1.38
N ALA A 160 4.84 -12.36 1.06
CA ALA A 160 4.15 -11.45 1.97
C ALA A 160 3.86 -12.07 3.35
N MET A 161 3.68 -13.39 3.41
CA MET A 161 3.44 -14.13 4.66
C MET A 161 4.66 -14.15 5.60
N ASP A 162 5.85 -13.78 5.12
CA ASP A 162 7.05 -13.64 5.94
C ASP A 162 7.06 -12.31 6.72
N ILE A 163 6.14 -11.39 6.42
CA ILE A 163 5.98 -10.13 7.17
C ILE A 163 5.43 -10.49 8.55
N PRO A 164 6.17 -10.23 9.64
CA PRO A 164 5.67 -10.51 10.98
C PRO A 164 4.47 -9.62 11.31
N ALA A 165 3.63 -10.05 12.24
CA ALA A 165 2.64 -9.16 12.83
C ALA A 165 3.33 -7.92 13.45
N PRO A 166 2.71 -6.73 13.41
CA PRO A 166 3.24 -5.58 14.12
C PRO A 166 3.40 -5.91 15.61
N PRO A 167 4.51 -5.51 16.27
CA PRO A 167 4.71 -5.69 17.69
C PRO A 167 3.87 -4.68 18.47
N TRP A 168 2.54 -4.83 18.40
CA TRP A 168 1.59 -4.01 19.13
C TRP A 168 1.86 -4.08 20.63
N ALA A 169 1.63 -2.95 21.31
CA ALA A 169 1.68 -2.92 22.76
C ALA A 169 0.61 -3.87 23.31
N PRO A 170 0.93 -4.68 24.34
CA PRO A 170 -0.07 -5.52 24.99
C PRO A 170 -1.23 -4.64 25.47
N GLN A 171 -2.46 -5.01 25.11
CA GLN A 171 -3.63 -4.40 25.74
C GLN A 171 -3.84 -5.04 27.11
N LEU A 172 -3.90 -4.21 28.16
CA LEU A 172 -4.48 -4.63 29.42
C LEU A 172 -6.01 -4.60 29.21
N LEU A 173 -6.60 -5.79 29.06
CA LEU A 173 -8.06 -5.98 29.03
C LEU A 173 -8.69 -5.64 30.38
#